data_AF-A0A3D3X3H2-F1
#
_entry.id   AF-A0A3D3X3H2-F1
#
_cell.length_a   1.000
_cell.length_b   1.000
_cell.length_c   1.000
_cell.angle_alpha   90.00
_cell.angle_beta   90.00
_cell.angle_gamma   90.00
#
_symmetry.space_group_name_H-M   'P 1'
#
loop_
_entity.id
_entity.type
_entity.pdbx_description
1 polymer ?
#
loop_
_entity_poly.entity_id
_entity_poly.type
_entity_poly.pdbx_seq_one_letter_code
_entity_poly.pdbx_strand_id
1 'polypeptide(L)'
;SDSFLLEEMVTDTVAELLLGLHYDPQFGFSIIIGSGGIFAELLDDSVTVLFPMNESMILQALEKLKIYRVLQGWRGNPKGDLEALLKTVQAFIEFAENHHQNVLNAEINPLAIRPEGKGVILLDALIQIKEN
;
A
#
# COMPACT_ATOMS: atom_id res chain seq x y z
N SER A 1 28.93 -3.22 4.98
CA SER A 1 28.66 -4.42 4.18
C SER A 1 28.68 -4.00 2.74
N ASP A 2 29.48 -4.62 1.87
CA ASP A 2 29.55 -4.27 0.44
C ASP A 2 28.65 -5.21 -0.38
N SER A 3 27.46 -5.49 0.15
CA SER A 3 26.44 -6.31 -0.51
C SER A 3 25.45 -5.41 -1.23
N PHE A 4 25.08 -5.80 -2.43
CA PHE A 4 24.12 -5.08 -3.27
C PHE A 4 22.90 -5.97 -3.52
N LEU A 5 21.72 -5.36 -3.47
CA LEU A 5 20.48 -5.96 -3.95
C LEU A 5 20.32 -5.59 -5.43
N LEU A 6 20.14 -6.59 -6.29
CA LEU A 6 19.86 -6.39 -7.71
C LEU A 6 18.38 -6.69 -7.96
N GLU A 7 17.67 -5.73 -8.54
CA GLU A 7 16.22 -5.79 -8.73
C GLU A 7 15.85 -5.50 -10.18
N GLU A 8 14.69 -6.03 -10.60
CA GLU A 8 14.12 -5.70 -11.89
C GLU A 8 13.59 -4.25 -11.89
N MET A 9 13.82 -3.52 -12.99
CA MET A 9 13.25 -2.19 -13.15
C MET A 9 11.79 -2.28 -13.60
N VAL A 10 10.86 -1.85 -12.75
CA VAL A 10 9.44 -1.73 -13.10
C VAL A 10 9.21 -0.44 -13.89
N THR A 11 8.73 -0.55 -15.12
CA THR A 11 8.57 0.61 -16.04
C THR A 11 7.13 0.89 -16.46
N ASP A 12 6.18 0.06 -16.07
CA ASP A 12 4.78 0.16 -16.49
C ASP A 12 3.83 0.50 -15.34
N THR A 13 4.29 1.25 -14.34
CA THR A 13 3.46 1.73 -13.22
C THR A 13 2.37 2.70 -13.70
N VAL A 14 1.11 2.42 -13.34
CA VAL A 14 -0.05 3.31 -13.57
C VAL A 14 -0.11 4.39 -12.48
N ALA A 15 0.06 3.97 -11.24
CA ALA A 15 0.11 4.84 -10.08
C ALA A 15 0.88 4.16 -8.94
N GLU A 16 1.38 4.97 -8.01
CA GLU A 16 2.03 4.49 -6.80
C GLU A 16 1.15 4.80 -5.59
N LEU A 17 1.16 3.91 -4.60
CA LEU A 17 0.57 4.12 -3.29
C LEU A 17 1.60 3.93 -2.19
N LEU A 18 1.28 4.49 -1.02
CA LEU A 18 1.90 4.20 0.26
C LEU A 18 0.90 3.41 1.10
N LEU A 19 1.36 2.33 1.72
CA LEU A 19 0.63 1.60 2.75
C LEU A 19 1.43 1.62 4.06
N GLY A 20 0.88 2.18 5.12
CA GLY A 20 1.50 2.17 6.45
C GLY A 20 0.62 1.46 7.45
N LEU A 21 1.11 0.40 8.08
CA LEU A 21 0.47 -0.31 9.19
C LEU A 21 1.11 0.11 10.50
N HIS A 22 0.27 0.49 11.46
CA HIS A 22 0.67 0.86 12.81
C HIS A 22 -0.12 0.05 13.83
N TYR A 23 0.59 -0.62 14.75
CA TYR A 23 -0.02 -1.31 15.88
C TYR A 23 -0.13 -0.40 17.10
N ASP A 24 -1.35 -0.22 17.59
CA ASP A 24 -1.61 0.40 18.89
C ASP A 24 -2.18 -0.65 19.88
N PRO A 25 -1.66 -0.74 21.13
CA PRO A 25 -2.16 -1.72 22.10
C PRO A 25 -3.64 -1.56 22.50
N GLN A 26 -4.20 -0.35 22.37
CA GLN A 26 -5.59 -0.04 22.74
C GLN A 26 -6.54 -0.20 21.56
N PHE A 27 -6.12 0.17 20.35
CA PHE A 27 -6.98 0.18 19.15
C PHE A 27 -6.71 -0.97 18.17
N GLY A 28 -5.63 -1.73 18.37
CA GLY A 28 -5.17 -2.72 17.40
C GLY A 28 -4.48 -2.05 16.21
N PHE A 29 -4.56 -2.68 15.04
CA PHE A 29 -3.94 -2.13 13.84
C PHE A 29 -4.75 -0.97 13.24
N SER A 30 -4.02 -0.04 12.64
CA SER A 30 -4.56 0.91 11.68
C SER A 30 -3.73 0.84 10.41
N ILE A 31 -4.38 1.04 9.26
CA ILE A 31 -3.69 1.20 7.97
C ILE A 31 -3.90 2.61 7.45
N ILE A 32 -2.82 3.25 7.03
CA ILE A 32 -2.81 4.47 6.23
C ILE A 32 -2.63 4.03 4.79
N ILE A 33 -3.55 4.45 3.93
CA ILE A 33 -3.47 4.26 2.48
C ILE A 33 -3.35 5.65 1.89
N GLY A 34 -2.28 5.91 1.14
CA GLY A 34 -2.04 7.22 0.55
C GLY A 34 -1.49 7.15 -0.86
N SER A 35 -1.58 8.27 -1.57
CA SER A 35 -0.85 8.46 -2.82
C SER A 35 0.66 8.32 -2.61
N GLY A 36 1.34 7.61 -3.51
CA GLY A 36 2.81 7.49 -3.56
C GLY A 36 3.43 8.43 -4.60
N GLY A 37 4.76 8.39 -4.68
CA GLY A 37 5.56 9.16 -5.65
C GLY A 37 5.28 10.67 -5.60
N ILE A 38 5.27 11.32 -6.77
CA ILE A 38 5.04 12.77 -6.90
C ILE A 38 3.69 13.20 -6.30
N PHE A 39 2.69 12.32 -6.30
CA PHE A 39 1.37 12.65 -5.78
C PHE A 39 1.33 12.69 -4.24
N ALA A 40 2.23 11.97 -3.56
CA ALA A 40 2.36 12.04 -2.10
C ALA A 40 2.66 13.47 -1.64
N GLU A 41 3.63 14.12 -2.30
CA GLU A 41 4.08 15.47 -1.94
C GLU A 41 3.09 16.56 -2.37
N LEU A 42 2.39 16.36 -3.48
CA LEU A 42 1.55 17.39 -4.09
C LEU A 42 0.13 17.43 -3.52
N LEU A 43 -0.43 16.28 -3.13
CA LEU A 43 -1.87 16.15 -2.93
C LEU A 43 -2.32 16.03 -1.49
N ASP A 44 -1.43 15.72 -0.53
CA ASP A 44 -1.82 15.37 0.85
C ASP A 44 -3.02 14.42 0.84
N ASP A 45 -2.84 13.29 0.14
CA ASP A 45 -3.91 12.38 -0.25
C ASP A 45 -3.76 11.05 0.46
N SER A 46 -4.37 10.94 1.64
CA SER A 46 -4.33 9.75 2.46
C SER A 46 -5.64 9.51 3.21
N VAL A 47 -5.89 8.26 3.54
CA VAL A 47 -7.03 7.81 4.35
C VAL A 47 -6.53 6.79 5.35
N THR A 48 -6.91 6.97 6.61
CA THR A 48 -6.68 5.96 7.66
C THR A 48 -7.92 5.08 7.82
N VAL A 49 -7.71 3.78 7.92
CA VAL A 49 -8.74 2.79 8.27
C VAL A 49 -8.32 2.10 9.57
N LEU A 50 -9.26 1.99 10.51
CA LEU A 50 -9.04 1.40 11.82
C LEU A 50 -9.58 -0.04 11.86
N PHE A 51 -8.94 -0.89 12.65
CA PHE A 51 -9.42 -2.24 12.94
C PHE A 51 -10.75 -2.23 13.72
N PRO A 52 -11.68 -3.19 13.48
CA PRO A 52 -11.64 -4.25 12.47
C PRO A 52 -11.88 -3.72 11.06
N MET A 53 -11.12 -4.24 10.09
CA MET A 53 -11.19 -3.85 8.69
C MET A 53 -11.76 -5.00 7.85
N ASN A 54 -12.49 -4.65 6.79
CA ASN A 54 -12.90 -5.61 5.77
C ASN A 54 -12.63 -5.04 4.37
N GLU A 55 -12.72 -5.89 3.35
CA GLU A 55 -12.46 -5.50 1.96
C GLU A 55 -13.26 -4.28 1.51
N SER A 56 -14.53 -4.18 1.91
CA SER A 56 -15.39 -3.04 1.54
C SER A 56 -14.87 -1.73 2.13
N MET A 57 -14.36 -1.75 3.37
CA MET A 57 -13.76 -0.57 4.01
C MET A 57 -12.47 -0.14 3.29
N ILE A 58 -11.65 -1.09 2.86
CA ILE A 58 -10.43 -0.82 2.09
C ILE A 58 -10.78 -0.22 0.72
N LEU A 59 -11.75 -0.80 0.02
CA LEU A 59 -12.22 -0.26 -1.26
C LEU A 59 -12.76 1.17 -1.10
N GLN A 60 -13.58 1.43 -0.09
CA GLN A 60 -14.08 2.77 0.21
C GLN A 60 -12.96 3.75 0.58
N ALA A 61 -11.89 3.29 1.22
CA ALA A 61 -10.73 4.12 1.52
C ALA A 61 -9.97 4.48 0.24
N LEU A 62 -9.76 3.51 -0.66
CA LEU A 62 -9.18 3.74 -1.98
C LEU A 62 -10.01 4.72 -2.81
N GLU A 63 -11.33 4.57 -2.84
CA GLU A 63 -12.25 5.45 -3.58
C GLU A 63 -12.22 6.91 -3.12
N LYS A 64 -11.83 7.15 -1.86
CA LYS A 64 -11.69 8.50 -1.30
C LYS A 64 -10.40 9.19 -1.72
N LEU A 65 -9.39 8.45 -2.18
CA LEU A 65 -8.14 9.02 -2.64
C LEU A 65 -8.35 9.78 -3.95
N LYS A 66 -7.72 10.94 -4.08
CA LYS A 66 -7.69 11.74 -5.31
C LYS A 66 -7.05 10.94 -6.46
N ILE A 67 -6.03 10.13 -6.16
CA ILE A 67 -5.36 9.29 -7.16
C ILE A 67 -6.22 8.12 -7.66
N TYR A 68 -7.34 7.80 -6.99
CA TYR A 68 -8.24 6.74 -7.44
C TYR A 68 -8.74 6.94 -8.86
N ARG A 69 -8.92 8.20 -9.29
CA ARG A 69 -9.31 8.53 -10.68
C ARG A 69 -8.24 8.12 -11.70
N VAL A 70 -6.97 8.14 -11.32
CA VAL A 70 -5.87 7.66 -12.17
C VAL A 70 -5.90 6.14 -12.24
N LEU A 71 -6.15 5.46 -11.12
CA LEU A 71 -6.32 4.00 -11.07
C LEU A 71 -7.48 3.51 -11.95
N GLN A 72 -8.53 4.32 -12.11
CA GLN A 72 -9.67 4.03 -13.00
C GLN A 72 -9.39 4.29 -14.49
N GLY A 73 -8.16 4.67 -14.85
CA GLY A 73 -7.75 5.01 -16.20
C GLY A 73 -8.03 6.48 -16.54
N TRP A 74 -7.02 7.17 -17.07
CA TRP A 74 -7.10 8.60 -17.39
C TRP A 74 -6.43 8.94 -18.72
N ARG A 75 -7.12 9.68 -19.60
CA ARG A 75 -6.59 10.17 -20.90
C ARG A 75 -5.87 9.10 -21.75
N GLY A 76 -6.48 7.93 -21.90
CA GLY A 76 -5.91 6.83 -22.70
C GLY A 76 -4.87 5.97 -21.99
N ASN A 77 -4.53 6.30 -20.73
CA ASN A 77 -3.76 5.39 -19.87
C ASN A 77 -4.63 4.21 -19.42
N PRO A 78 -4.02 3.02 -19.25
CA PRO A 78 -4.74 1.85 -18.77
C PRO A 78 -5.22 2.04 -17.33
N LYS A 79 -6.21 1.24 -16.93
CA LYS A 79 -6.60 1.08 -15.53
C LYS A 79 -5.50 0.37 -14.76
N GLY A 80 -5.36 0.71 -13.48
CA GLY A 80 -4.55 -0.07 -12.55
C GLY A 80 -5.25 -1.38 -12.17
N ASP A 81 -4.46 -2.38 -11.79
CA ASP A 81 -4.95 -3.67 -11.32
C ASP A 81 -5.55 -3.57 -9.90
N LEU A 82 -6.81 -3.17 -9.83
CA LEU A 82 -7.51 -2.94 -8.55
C LEU A 82 -7.78 -4.23 -7.78
N GLU A 83 -7.99 -5.35 -8.49
CA GLU A 83 -8.18 -6.65 -7.85
C GLU A 83 -6.89 -7.10 -7.15
N ALA A 84 -5.75 -7.00 -7.84
CA ALA A 84 -4.46 -7.31 -7.23
C ALA A 84 -4.13 -6.36 -6.08
N LEU A 85 -4.44 -5.07 -6.21
CA LEU A 85 -4.24 -4.10 -5.14
C LEU A 85 -5.03 -4.47 -3.86
N LEU A 86 -6.32 -4.80 -3.98
CA LEU A 86 -7.14 -5.21 -2.84
C LEU A 86 -6.58 -6.45 -2.15
N LYS A 87 -6.19 -7.47 -2.94
CA LYS A 87 -5.55 -8.69 -2.42
C LYS A 87 -4.24 -8.40 -1.70
N THR A 88 -3.43 -7.48 -2.23
CA THR A 88 -2.15 -7.09 -1.59
C THR A 88 -2.38 -6.35 -0.28
N VAL A 89 -3.35 -5.42 -0.21
CA VAL A 89 -3.70 -4.75 1.04
C VAL A 89 -4.19 -5.74 2.09
N GLN A 90 -5.05 -6.69 1.71
CA GLN A 90 -5.50 -7.77 2.60
C GLN A 90 -4.33 -8.61 3.11
N ALA A 91 -3.45 -9.07 2.21
CA ALA A 91 -2.27 -9.86 2.58
C ALA A 91 -1.33 -9.09 3.52
N PHE A 92 -1.20 -7.77 3.34
CA PHE A 92 -0.40 -6.92 4.23
C PHE A 92 -1.01 -6.81 5.63
N ILE A 93 -2.34 -6.67 5.72
CA ILE A 93 -3.07 -6.67 6.99
C ILE A 93 -2.92 -8.03 7.69
N GLU A 94 -3.15 -9.13 6.97
CA GLU A 94 -2.99 -10.50 7.50
C GLU A 94 -1.56 -10.76 7.97
N PHE A 95 -0.54 -10.27 7.26
CA PHE A 95 0.85 -10.34 7.69
C PHE A 95 1.03 -9.64 9.06
N ALA A 96 0.54 -8.41 9.21
CA ALA A 96 0.69 -7.69 10.47
C ALA A 96 -0.08 -8.36 11.61
N GLU A 97 -1.30 -8.85 11.37
CA GLU A 97 -2.08 -9.59 12.35
C GLU A 97 -1.38 -10.87 12.83
N ASN A 98 -0.82 -11.65 11.91
CA ASN A 98 -0.11 -12.88 12.23
C ASN A 98 1.21 -12.62 12.98
N HIS A 99 1.78 -11.43 12.84
CA HIS A 99 3.07 -11.06 13.42
C HIS A 99 3.00 -9.95 14.49
N HIS A 100 1.81 -9.59 14.99
CA HIS A 100 1.58 -8.48 15.93
C HIS A 100 2.38 -8.54 17.25
N GLN A 101 2.83 -9.73 17.63
CA GLN A 101 3.69 -9.89 18.81
C GLN A 101 5.08 -9.29 18.58
N ASN A 102 5.56 -9.29 17.34
CA ASN A 102 6.93 -8.92 16.98
C ASN A 102 6.99 -7.67 16.07
N VAL A 103 6.00 -7.44 15.21
CA VAL A 103 5.95 -6.29 14.30
C VAL A 103 5.23 -5.13 15.00
N LEU A 104 5.91 -3.98 15.10
CA LEU A 104 5.34 -2.74 15.62
C LEU A 104 4.71 -1.91 14.51
N ASN A 105 5.46 -1.72 13.43
CA ASN A 105 5.07 -0.93 12.27
C ASN A 105 5.57 -1.63 11.00
N ALA A 106 4.82 -1.48 9.92
CA ALA A 106 5.27 -1.89 8.60
C ALA A 106 4.83 -0.85 7.57
N GLU A 107 5.69 -0.50 6.64
CA GLU A 107 5.39 0.42 5.55
C GLU A 107 5.79 -0.22 4.22
N ILE A 108 4.94 -0.05 3.22
CA ILE A 108 5.23 -0.32 1.82
C ILE A 108 5.16 1.02 1.11
N ASN A 109 6.30 1.49 0.60
CA ASN A 109 6.40 2.78 -0.05
C ASN A 109 7.66 2.83 -0.93
N PRO A 110 7.55 2.75 -2.26
CA PRO A 110 6.32 2.75 -3.05
C PRO A 110 5.71 1.35 -3.26
N LEU A 111 4.38 1.29 -3.30
CA LEU A 111 3.62 0.19 -3.91
C LEU A 111 3.26 0.58 -5.34
N ALA A 112 3.84 -0.08 -6.34
CA ALA A 112 3.56 0.15 -7.75
C ALA A 112 2.34 -0.65 -8.23
N ILE A 113 1.29 0.04 -8.67
CA ILE A 113 0.11 -0.56 -9.30
C ILE A 113 0.33 -0.56 -10.81
N ARG A 114 0.28 -1.74 -11.42
CA ARG A 114 0.50 -1.93 -12.86
C ARG A 114 -0.84 -2.02 -13.61
N PRO A 115 -0.85 -2.04 -14.95
CA PRO A 115 -2.08 -2.19 -15.72
C PRO A 115 -2.89 -3.41 -15.29
N GLU A 116 -4.21 -3.31 -15.40
CA GLU A 116 -5.15 -4.40 -15.13
C GLU A 116 -4.67 -5.74 -15.73
N GLY A 117 -4.57 -6.77 -14.88
CA GLY A 117 -4.06 -8.10 -15.24
C GLY A 117 -2.54 -8.28 -15.08
N LYS A 118 -1.79 -7.23 -14.72
CA LYS A 118 -0.34 -7.30 -14.47
C LYS A 118 0.05 -7.26 -12.99
N GLY A 119 -0.92 -7.12 -12.09
CA GLY A 119 -0.70 -7.14 -10.65
C GLY A 119 -0.12 -5.86 -10.06
N VAL A 120 0.45 -6.01 -8.87
CA VAL A 120 1.11 -4.93 -8.12
C VAL A 120 2.49 -5.40 -7.65
N ILE A 121 3.42 -4.46 -7.48
CA ILE A 121 4.79 -4.75 -7.02
C ILE A 121 5.13 -3.82 -5.86
N LEU A 122 5.59 -4.38 -4.76
CA LEU A 122 6.18 -3.63 -3.64
C LEU A 122 7.61 -3.28 -4.07
N LEU A 123 7.88 -1.99 -4.28
CA LEU A 123 9.20 -1.53 -4.71
C LEU A 123 10.16 -1.35 -3.53
N ASP A 124 9.62 -0.99 -2.36
CA ASP A 124 10.35 -0.91 -1.11
C ASP A 124 9.42 -1.20 0.07
N ALA A 125 9.99 -1.70 1.16
CA ALA A 125 9.28 -1.97 2.39
C ALA A 125 10.19 -1.82 3.60
N LEU A 126 9.65 -1.18 4.64
CA LEU A 126 10.30 -1.00 5.94
C LEU A 126 9.47 -1.66 7.02
N ILE A 127 10.07 -2.56 7.80
CA ILE A 127 9.40 -3.24 8.91
C ILE A 127 10.16 -2.92 10.20
N GLN A 128 9.44 -2.37 11.18
CA GLN A 128 9.94 -2.19 12.52
C GLN A 128 9.48 -3.33 13.41
N ILE A 129 10.45 -4.04 13.99
CA ILE A 129 10.20 -5.11 14.95
C ILE A 129 10.50 -4.64 16.38
N LYS A 130 9.88 -5.29 17.38
CA LYS A 130 10.22 -5.08 18.78
C LYS A 130 11.67 -5.50 19.02
N GLU A 131 12.41 -4.66 19.73
CA GLU A 131 13.69 -5.09 20.32
C GLU A 131 13.40 -6.05 21.47
N ASN A 132 14.18 -7.14 21.54
CA ASN A 132 14.09 -8.15 22.60
C ASN A 132 14.64 -7.62 23.94
#